data_AF-A0A380HKH4-F1
#
_entry.id   AF-A0A380HKH4-F1
#
_cell.length_a   1.000
_cell.length_b   1.000
_cell.length_c   1.000
_cell.angle_alpha   90.00
_cell.angle_beta   90.00
_cell.angle_gamma   90.00
#
_symmetry.space_group_name_H-M   'P 1'
#
loop_
_entity.id
_entity.type
_entity.pdbx_description
1 polymer ?
#
loop_
_entity_poly.entity_id
_entity_poly.type
_entity_poly.pdbx_seq_one_letter_code
_entity_poly.pdbx_strand_id
1 'polypeptide(L)'
;MKNKVYTREFKLYVLRFRQENMLSYRETASHFKISNSAMICAWQRIFEEKGILGLDNNRKGRPNKMDKKHSKVKSKSTELKESEREELERLRNENEMLKAGIAYQKKLQSLTQNYETKHSKK
;
A
#
# COMPACT_ATOMS: atom_id res chain seq x y z
N MET A 1 -10.58 -22.65 19.13
CA MET A 1 -10.02 -22.23 17.83
C MET A 1 -8.86 -21.28 18.09
N LYS A 2 -7.66 -21.56 17.56
CA LYS A 2 -6.49 -20.68 17.74
C LYS A 2 -6.60 -19.50 16.76
N ASN A 3 -6.55 -18.28 17.27
CA ASN A 3 -6.52 -17.07 16.42
C ASN A 3 -5.15 -16.97 15.75
N LYS A 4 -5.08 -17.18 14.43
CA LYS A 4 -3.86 -16.94 13.65
C LYS A 4 -3.57 -15.44 13.66
N VAL A 5 -2.38 -15.07 14.12
CA VAL A 5 -1.87 -13.70 14.06
C VAL A 5 -1.00 -13.56 12.83
N TYR A 6 -1.33 -12.62 11.96
CA TYR A 6 -0.57 -12.33 10.75
C TYR A 6 0.31 -11.10 10.97
N THR A 7 1.59 -11.21 10.64
CA THR A 7 2.54 -10.10 10.68
C THR A 7 2.21 -9.08 9.60
N ARG A 8 2.68 -7.83 9.78
CA ARG A 8 2.52 -6.77 8.77
C ARG A 8 3.08 -7.21 7.41
N GLU A 9 4.29 -7.74 7.42
CA GLU A 9 4.98 -8.18 6.20
C GLU A 9 4.20 -9.27 5.46
N PHE A 10 3.62 -10.23 6.20
CA PHE A 10 2.77 -11.26 5.59
C PHE A 10 1.51 -10.66 4.95
N LYS A 11 0.83 -9.74 5.63
CA LYS A 11 -0.36 -9.08 5.07
C LYS A 11 -0.01 -8.32 3.79
N LEU A 12 1.11 -7.58 3.80
CA LEU A 12 1.58 -6.84 2.64
C LEU A 12 1.89 -7.77 1.47
N TYR A 13 2.57 -8.89 1.74
CA TYR A 13 2.88 -9.91 0.73
C TYR A 13 1.60 -10.49 0.10
N VAL A 14 0.59 -10.82 0.92
CA VAL A 14 -0.70 -11.33 0.43
C VAL A 14 -1.41 -10.32 -0.47
N LEU A 15 -1.40 -9.02 -0.11
CA LEU A 15 -2.02 -7.97 -0.92
C LEU A 15 -1.29 -7.76 -2.25
N ARG A 16 0.05 -7.75 -2.23
CA ARG A 16 0.88 -7.65 -3.46
C ARG A 16 0.64 -8.82 -4.39
N PHE A 17 0.72 -10.04 -3.86
CA PHE A 17 0.46 -11.26 -4.63
C PHE A 17 -0.92 -11.22 -5.29
N ARG A 18 -1.94 -10.78 -4.57
CA ARG A 18 -3.29 -10.62 -5.12
C ARG A 18 -3.30 -9.65 -6.31
N GLN A 19 -2.66 -8.49 -6.18
CA GLN A 19 -2.64 -7.46 -7.22
C GLN A 19 -1.87 -7.93 -8.46
N GLU A 20 -0.70 -8.53 -8.27
CA GLU A 20 0.16 -9.04 -9.35
C GLU A 20 -0.53 -10.17 -10.15
N ASN A 21 -1.28 -11.03 -9.47
CA ASN A 21 -1.95 -12.17 -10.09
C ASN A 21 -3.42 -11.90 -10.44
N MET A 22 -3.92 -10.67 -10.21
CA MET A 22 -5.31 -10.25 -10.40
C MET A 22 -6.36 -11.23 -9.83
N LEU A 23 -6.08 -11.78 -8.65
CA LEU A 23 -6.94 -12.80 -8.03
C LEU A 23 -8.08 -12.18 -7.22
N SER A 24 -9.17 -12.94 -7.10
CA SER A 24 -10.22 -12.63 -6.13
C SER A 24 -9.73 -12.81 -4.69
N TYR A 25 -10.42 -12.19 -3.72
CA TYR A 25 -10.12 -12.39 -2.30
C TYR A 25 -10.26 -13.86 -1.87
N ARG A 26 -11.14 -14.62 -2.52
CA ARG A 26 -11.37 -16.03 -2.21
C ARG A 26 -10.24 -16.92 -2.70
N GLU A 27 -9.79 -16.72 -3.93
CA GLU A 27 -8.65 -17.45 -4.51
C GLU A 27 -7.36 -17.14 -3.73
N THR A 28 -7.13 -15.86 -3.42
CA THR A 28 -6.01 -15.44 -2.58
C THR A 28 -6.06 -16.10 -1.20
N ALA A 29 -7.23 -16.15 -0.56
CA ALA A 29 -7.39 -16.80 0.74
C ALA A 29 -7.13 -18.30 0.68
N SER A 30 -7.57 -18.97 -0.39
CA SER A 30 -7.30 -20.39 -0.62
C SER A 30 -5.81 -20.65 -0.78
N HIS A 31 -5.12 -19.85 -1.60
CA HIS A 31 -3.68 -19.94 -1.83
C HIS A 31 -2.88 -19.84 -0.52
N PHE A 32 -3.21 -18.85 0.33
CA PHE A 32 -2.52 -18.62 1.60
C PHE A 32 -3.07 -19.43 2.79
N LYS A 33 -4.02 -20.35 2.55
CA LYS A 33 -4.71 -21.13 3.60
C LYS A 33 -5.28 -20.24 4.73
N ILE A 34 -5.82 -19.10 4.32
CA ILE A 34 -6.55 -18.15 5.17
C ILE A 34 -8.02 -18.56 5.15
N SER A 35 -8.59 -18.83 6.32
CA SER A 35 -9.97 -19.33 6.43
C SER A 35 -11.02 -18.32 6.01
N ASN A 36 -10.75 -17.03 6.19
CA ASN A 36 -11.72 -15.96 5.94
C ASN A 36 -11.18 -14.97 4.91
N SER A 37 -11.74 -14.99 3.70
CA SER A 37 -11.40 -14.06 2.62
C SER A 37 -11.75 -12.60 2.94
N ALA A 38 -12.74 -12.36 3.82
CA ALA A 38 -13.08 -11.02 4.27
C ALA A 38 -11.94 -10.36 5.07
N MET A 39 -11.03 -11.15 5.66
CA MET A 39 -9.84 -10.60 6.32
C MET A 39 -8.91 -9.91 5.31
N ILE A 40 -8.76 -10.49 4.12
CA ILE A 40 -7.93 -9.91 3.06
C ILE A 40 -8.58 -8.63 2.54
N CYS A 41 -9.91 -8.62 2.36
CA CYS A 41 -10.64 -7.40 2.01
C CYS A 41 -10.46 -6.28 3.06
N ALA A 42 -10.50 -6.63 4.35
CA ALA A 42 -10.27 -5.66 5.42
C ALA A 42 -8.84 -5.11 5.40
N TRP A 43 -7.82 -5.96 5.15
CA TRP A 43 -6.44 -5.52 5.00
C TRP A 43 -6.26 -4.60 3.79
N GLN A 44 -6.89 -4.92 2.66
CA GLN A 44 -6.88 -4.08 1.46
C GLN A 44 -7.42 -2.68 1.79
N ARG A 45 -8.60 -2.59 2.41
CA ARG A 45 -9.20 -1.30 2.79
C ARG A 45 -8.31 -0.52 3.76
N ILE A 46 -7.76 -1.19 4.78
CA ILE A 46 -6.87 -0.53 5.74
C ILE A 46 -5.59 -0.02 5.05
N PHE A 47 -5.06 -0.79 4.10
CA PHE A 47 -3.88 -0.39 3.33
C PHE A 47 -4.18 0.82 2.42
N GLU A 48 -5.36 0.87 1.81
CA GLU A 48 -5.80 2.02 0.99
C GLU A 48 -6.01 3.29 1.84
N GLU A 49 -6.57 3.16 3.05
CA GLU A 49 -6.84 4.30 3.94
C GLU A 49 -5.59 4.80 4.69
N LYS A 50 -4.72 3.90 5.12
CA LYS A 50 -3.65 4.19 6.11
C LYS A 50 -2.26 3.73 5.66
N GLY A 51 -2.14 3.21 4.45
CA GLY A 51 -0.89 2.67 3.93
C GLY A 51 -0.36 1.48 4.73
N ILE A 52 0.95 1.25 4.61
CA ILE A 52 1.64 0.13 5.26
C ILE A 52 1.55 0.15 6.80
N LEU A 53 1.53 1.35 7.40
CA LEU A 53 1.39 1.55 8.85
C LEU A 53 0.02 1.09 9.37
N GLY A 54 -1.01 1.10 8.51
CA GLY A 54 -2.33 0.58 8.85
C GLY A 54 -2.35 -0.93 9.07
N LEU A 55 -1.45 -1.68 8.42
CA LEU A 55 -1.41 -3.14 8.49
C LEU A 55 -0.77 -3.67 9.78
N ASP A 56 -0.16 -2.79 10.57
CA ASP A 56 0.39 -3.14 11.87
C ASP A 56 -0.66 -3.83 12.73
N ASN A 57 -0.22 -4.83 13.49
CA ASN A 57 -1.09 -5.65 14.30
C ASN A 57 -1.47 -4.95 15.61
N ASN A 58 -1.86 -3.68 15.50
CA ASN A 58 -2.37 -2.87 16.58
C ASN A 58 -3.74 -3.42 16.95
N ARG A 59 -3.73 -4.40 17.86
CA ARG A 59 -4.91 -4.80 18.63
C ARG A 59 -5.32 -3.58 19.45
N LYS A 60 -5.98 -2.62 18.81
CA LYS A 60 -6.76 -1.61 19.51
C LYS A 60 -7.95 -2.40 20.04
N GLY A 61 -7.75 -2.98 21.22
CA GLY A 61 -8.81 -3.65 21.95
C GLY A 61 -10.02 -2.72 22.04
N ARG A 62 -11.20 -3.29 22.21
CA ARG A 62 -12.38 -2.51 22.58
C ARG A 62 -12.00 -1.69 23.82
N PRO A 63 -12.10 -0.35 23.80
CA PRO A 63 -11.87 0.43 25.01
C PRO A 63 -12.82 -0.10 26.09
N ASN A 64 -12.29 -0.39 27.29
CA ASN A 64 -13.10 -0.85 28.39
C ASN A 64 -14.18 0.21 28.68
N LYS A 65 -15.43 -0.22 28.84
CA LYS A 65 -16.58 0.69 28.98
C LYS A 65 -16.59 1.41 30.34
N MET A 66 -15.69 1.02 31.25
CA MET A 66 -15.49 1.63 32.56
C MET A 66 -14.11 2.28 32.59
N ASP A 67 -14.10 3.58 32.28
CA ASP A 67 -13.31 4.63 32.94
C ASP A 67 -13.47 5.90 32.09
N LYS A 68 -14.58 6.61 32.34
CA LYS A 68 -14.70 8.03 31.96
C LYS A 68 -13.82 8.84 32.92
N LYS A 69 -12.50 8.80 32.72
CA LYS A 69 -11.63 9.90 33.15
C LYS A 69 -11.12 10.56 31.91
N HIS A 70 -11.61 11.78 31.69
CA HIS A 70 -11.19 12.66 30.61
C HIS A 70 -9.67 12.89 30.69
N SER A 71 -8.87 12.05 30.05
CA SER A 71 -7.59 12.52 29.51
C SER A 71 -7.94 13.15 28.16
N LYS A 72 -7.99 14.47 28.14
CA LYS A 72 -7.86 15.23 26.89
C LYS A 72 -6.53 14.80 26.30
N VAL A 73 -6.53 13.78 25.44
CA VAL A 73 -5.43 13.56 24.50
C VAL A 73 -5.50 14.77 23.59
N LYS A 74 -4.73 15.80 23.97
CA LYS A 74 -4.40 16.92 23.10
C LYS A 74 -4.08 16.28 21.75
N SER A 75 -4.81 16.66 20.71
CA SER A 75 -4.34 16.48 19.35
C SER A 75 -2.98 17.17 19.32
N LYS A 76 -1.92 16.40 19.50
CA LYS A 76 -0.60 16.86 19.12
C LYS A 76 -0.73 16.95 17.62
N SER A 77 -1.05 18.15 17.14
CA SER A 77 -0.63 18.58 15.82
C SER A 77 0.85 18.24 15.82
N THR A 78 1.19 17.10 15.24
CA THR A 78 2.56 16.70 15.00
C THR A 78 3.01 17.66 13.93
N GLU A 79 3.45 18.82 14.39
CA GLU A 79 4.38 19.66 13.67
C GLU A 79 5.50 18.74 13.22
N LEU A 80 5.45 18.37 11.93
CA LEU A 80 6.44 17.50 11.30
C LEU A 80 7.80 18.01 11.73
N LYS A 81 8.62 17.14 12.33
CA LYS A 81 10.00 17.53 12.66
C LYS A 81 10.63 18.02 11.36
N GLU A 82 11.44 19.07 11.41
CA GLU A 82 12.04 19.69 10.22
C GLU A 82 12.69 18.65 9.27
N SER A 83 13.30 17.62 9.86
CA SER A 83 13.83 16.43 9.19
C SER A 83 12.80 15.61 8.38
N GLU A 84 11.55 15.47 8.85
CA GLU A 84 10.48 14.75 8.15
C GLU A 84 9.95 15.55 6.95
N ARG A 85 9.97 16.89 7.03
CA ARG A 85 9.59 17.77 5.91
C ARG A 85 10.62 17.70 4.78
N GLU A 86 11.90 17.73 5.15
CA GLU A 86 13.01 17.62 4.20
C GLU A 86 13.04 16.26 3.51
N GLU A 87 12.77 15.18 4.26
CA GLU A 87 12.63 13.83 3.69
C GLU A 87 11.44 13.74 2.73
N LEU A 88 10.29 14.34 3.08
CA LEU A 88 9.13 14.41 2.19
C LEU A 88 9.44 15.16 0.90
N GLU A 89 10.20 16.26 0.97
CA GLU A 89 10.60 17.02 -0.20
C GLU A 89 11.56 16.23 -1.10
N ARG A 90 12.57 15.58 -0.52
CA ARG A 90 13.47 14.67 -1.26
C ARG A 90 12.69 13.56 -1.97
N LEU A 91 11.77 12.91 -1.27
CA LEU A 91 10.94 11.84 -1.84
C LEU A 91 10.03 12.36 -2.96
N ARG A 92 9.50 13.58 -2.85
CA ARG A 92 8.69 14.20 -3.91
C ARG A 92 9.52 14.47 -5.16
N ASN A 93 10.72 15.02 -4.99
CA ASN A 93 11.63 15.30 -6.09
C ASN A 93 12.07 14.02 -6.79
N GLU A 94 12.44 12.99 -6.03
CA GLU A 94 12.79 11.68 -6.60
C GLU A 94 11.60 11.08 -7.38
N ASN A 95 10.39 11.17 -6.83
CA ASN A 95 9.19 10.68 -7.50
C ASN A 95 8.90 11.42 -8.81
N GLU A 96 9.09 12.74 -8.84
CA GLU A 96 8.96 13.56 -10.03
C GLU A 96 9.99 13.19 -11.10
N MET A 97 11.26 13.06 -10.71
CA MET A 97 12.33 12.63 -11.62
C MET A 97 12.06 11.25 -12.21
N LEU A 98 11.63 10.29 -11.39
CA LEU A 98 11.28 8.94 -11.86
C LEU A 98 10.10 8.97 -12.84
N LYS A 99 9.07 9.78 -12.58
CA LYS A 99 7.95 9.96 -13.50
C LYS A 99 8.40 10.57 -14.84
N ALA A 100 9.28 11.55 -14.81
CA ALA A 100 9.85 12.15 -16.02
C ALA A 100 10.64 11.12 -16.83
N GLY A 101 11.47 10.30 -16.16
CA GLY A 101 12.22 9.20 -16.80
C GLY A 101 11.31 8.18 -17.48
N ILE A 102 10.24 7.74 -16.79
CA ILE A 102 9.24 6.83 -17.36
C ILE A 102 8.54 7.45 -18.58
N ALA A 103 8.17 8.72 -18.51
CA ALA A 103 7.52 9.42 -19.62
C ALA A 103 8.45 9.53 -20.85
N TYR A 104 9.72 9.86 -20.63
CA TYR A 104 10.72 9.92 -21.68
C TYR A 104 10.94 8.55 -22.34
N GLN A 105 11.08 7.49 -21.55
CA GLN A 105 11.24 6.13 -22.06
C GLN A 105 10.04 5.70 -22.92
N LYS A 106 8.80 6.00 -22.49
CA LYS A 106 7.60 5.72 -23.27
C LYS A 106 7.59 6.47 -24.62
N LYS A 107 8.04 7.73 -24.62
CA LYS A 107 8.15 8.52 -25.85
C LYS A 107 9.16 7.90 -26.82
N LEU A 108 10.34 7.50 -26.34
CA LEU A 108 11.32 6.80 -27.16
C LEU A 108 10.76 5.50 -27.74
N GLN A 109 10.14 4.66 -26.92
CA GLN A 109 9.50 3.42 -27.38
C GLN A 109 8.46 3.67 -28.48
N SER A 110 7.63 4.71 -28.34
CA SER A 110 6.63 5.07 -29.35
C SER A 110 7.26 5.50 -30.67
N LEU A 111 8.39 6.22 -30.64
CA LEU A 111 9.09 6.64 -31.85
C LEU A 111 9.71 5.45 -32.58
N THR A 112 10.34 4.52 -31.84
CA THR A 112 10.89 3.28 -32.40
C THR A 112 9.79 2.45 -33.07
N GLN A 113 8.66 2.21 -32.39
CA GLN A 113 7.52 1.48 -32.96
C GLN A 113 6.96 2.16 -34.22
N ASN A 114 6.84 3.50 -34.22
CA ASN A 114 6.42 4.25 -35.40
C ASN A 114 7.41 4.13 -36.57
N TYR A 115 8.71 4.04 -36.30
CA TYR A 115 9.72 3.85 -37.32
C TYR A 115 9.65 2.43 -37.92
N GLU A 116 9.58 1.41 -37.07
CA GLU A 116 9.43 0.01 -37.49
C GLU A 116 8.17 -0.19 -38.35
N THR A 117 7.03 0.35 -37.91
CA THR A 117 5.75 0.23 -38.66
C THR A 117 5.74 0.97 -40.00
N LYS A 118 6.49 2.08 -40.13
CA LYS A 118 6.66 2.80 -41.40
C LYS A 118 7.59 2.08 -42.37
N HIS A 119 8.66 1.49 -41.87
CA HIS A 119 9.70 0.87 -42.68
C HIS A 119 9.52 -0.64 -42.92
N SER A 120 8.65 -1.32 -42.17
CA SER A 120 8.29 -2.73 -42.37
C SER A 120 7.21 -2.94 -43.45
N LYS A 121 6.59 -1.88 -44.00
CA LYS A 121 5.66 -1.98 -45.13
C LYS A 121 6.42 -1.96 -46.47
N LYS A 122 7.27 -2.96 -46.70
CA LYS A 122 7.92 -3.19 -47.99
C LYS A 122 8.05 -4.67 -48.27
#